data_AF-A0A4R5F7V6-F1
#
_entry.id   AF-A0A4R5F7V6-F1
#
_cell.length_a   1.000
_cell.length_b   1.000
_cell.length_c   1.000
_cell.angle_alpha   90.00
_cell.angle_beta   90.00
_cell.angle_gamma   90.00
#
_symmetry.space_group_name_H-M   'P 1'
#
loop_
_entity.id
_entity.type
_entity.pdbx_description
1 polymer ?
#
loop_
_entity_poly.entity_id
_entity_poly.type
_entity_poly.pdbx_seq_one_letter_code
_entity_poly.pdbx_strand_id
1 'polypeptide(L)'
;MGNELADKATKLSMAIAEHARIVTASPDDSPAVVAAVNTLRSAALEYAQVCAEATGWGNPFSELESDLEDAEELELDAATVDVEAHYRVRVKDAAVATRLLDEPPEEDLLGATSDVVAQLFLRDGWNPEAYGDDVLEVVSQSWSCGPAMKD
;
A
#
# COMPACT_ATOMS: atom_id res chain seq x y z
N MET A 1 37.70 -6.73 -10.51
CA MET A 1 37.04 -7.10 -9.25
C MET A 1 37.53 -6.28 -8.06
N GLY A 2 38.80 -6.32 -7.64
CA GLY A 2 39.25 -5.56 -6.44
C GLY A 2 39.04 -4.04 -6.46
N ASN A 3 39.06 -3.41 -7.64
CA ASN A 3 38.85 -1.96 -7.77
C ASN A 3 37.37 -1.58 -7.64
N GLU A 4 36.48 -2.42 -8.16
CA GLU A 4 35.04 -2.15 -8.22
C GLU A 4 34.39 -2.20 -6.85
N LEU A 5 34.79 -3.15 -6.00
CA LEU A 5 34.31 -3.23 -4.62
C LEU A 5 34.70 -1.99 -3.81
N ALA A 6 35.94 -1.52 -3.94
CA ALA A 6 36.42 -0.31 -3.27
C ALA A 6 35.70 0.95 -3.77
N ASP A 7 35.43 1.03 -5.08
CA ASP A 7 34.68 2.13 -5.68
C ASP A 7 33.22 2.15 -5.16
N LYS A 8 32.55 1.00 -5.09
CA LYS A 8 31.19 0.91 -4.52
C LYS A 8 31.14 1.23 -3.02
N ALA A 9 32.13 0.78 -2.24
CA ALA A 9 32.24 1.13 -0.82
C ALA A 9 32.38 2.65 -0.62
N THR A 10 33.17 3.30 -1.48
CA THR A 10 33.35 4.76 -1.47
C THR A 10 32.04 5.46 -1.82
N LYS A 11 31.32 5.00 -2.86
CA LYS A 11 30.03 5.54 -3.26
C LYS A 11 28.98 5.44 -2.14
N LEU A 12 28.89 4.30 -1.47
CA LEU A 12 28.01 4.10 -0.32
C LEU A 12 28.35 5.09 0.82
N SER A 13 29.63 5.24 1.15
CA SER A 13 30.10 6.16 2.19
C SER A 13 29.71 7.62 1.88
N MET A 14 29.84 8.05 0.62
CA MET A 14 29.43 9.39 0.18
C MET A 14 27.91 9.59 0.31
N ALA A 15 27.11 8.59 -0.03
CA ALA A 15 25.65 8.68 0.06
C ALA A 15 25.17 8.77 1.52
N ILE A 16 25.81 8.04 2.44
CA ILE A 16 25.54 8.14 3.89
C ILE A 16 25.84 9.55 4.39
N ALA A 17 27.00 10.10 4.02
CA ALA A 17 27.41 11.44 4.43
C ALA A 17 26.45 12.52 3.91
N GLU A 18 25.99 12.38 2.66
CA GLU A 18 25.06 13.33 2.05
C GLU A 18 23.66 13.27 2.68
N HIS A 19 23.15 12.07 2.96
CA HIS A 19 21.89 11.92 3.69
C HIS A 19 21.96 12.57 5.08
N ALA A 20 23.04 12.31 5.85
CA ALA A 20 23.23 12.93 7.16
C ALA A 20 23.30 14.46 7.05
N ARG A 21 23.96 14.99 6.02
CA ARG A 21 24.04 16.44 5.76
C ARG A 21 22.66 17.04 5.48
N ILE A 22 21.84 16.40 4.63
CA ILE A 22 20.52 16.88 4.25
C ILE A 22 19.55 16.86 5.44
N VAL A 23 19.50 15.76 6.18
CA VAL A 23 18.63 15.64 7.37
C VAL A 23 19.03 16.63 8.45
N THR A 24 20.33 16.92 8.61
CA THR A 24 20.81 17.91 9.58
C THR A 24 20.49 19.35 9.15
N ALA A 25 20.59 19.66 7.84
CA ALA A 25 20.41 21.01 7.34
C ALA A 25 18.92 21.39 7.18
N SER A 26 18.10 20.45 6.72
CA SER A 26 16.70 20.68 6.32
C SER A 26 15.82 19.47 6.64
N PRO A 27 15.60 19.13 7.92
CA PRO A 27 14.83 17.94 8.31
C PRO A 27 13.36 17.98 7.82
N ASP A 28 12.80 19.17 7.65
CA ASP A 28 11.40 19.36 7.23
C ASP A 28 11.22 19.40 5.70
N ASP A 29 12.31 19.39 4.93
CA ASP A 29 12.27 19.32 3.46
C ASP A 29 12.11 17.86 3.02
N SER A 30 10.88 17.36 3.12
CA SER A 30 10.55 15.97 2.80
C SER A 30 11.00 15.55 1.40
N PRO A 31 10.82 16.36 0.33
CA PRO A 31 11.37 16.03 -0.99
C PRO A 31 12.89 15.84 -1.00
N ALA A 32 13.65 16.73 -0.35
CA ALA A 32 15.11 16.61 -0.30
C ALA A 32 15.56 15.39 0.51
N VAL A 33 14.90 15.11 1.64
CA VAL A 33 15.19 13.93 2.47
C VAL A 33 14.90 12.64 1.70
N VAL A 34 13.74 12.53 1.03
CA VAL A 34 13.38 11.36 0.23
C VAL A 34 14.37 11.14 -0.93
N ALA A 35 14.78 12.20 -1.62
CA ALA A 35 15.78 12.10 -2.69
C ALA A 35 17.14 11.59 -2.15
N ALA A 36 17.54 12.03 -0.96
CA ALA A 36 18.76 11.59 -0.29
C ALA A 36 18.69 10.12 0.13
N VAL A 37 17.55 9.68 0.69
CA VAL A 37 17.30 8.28 1.07
C VAL A 37 17.33 7.37 -0.15
N ASN A 38 16.71 7.76 -1.26
CA ASN A 38 16.74 6.96 -2.50
C ASN A 38 18.17 6.81 -3.04
N THR A 39 18.97 7.88 -2.98
CA THR A 39 20.39 7.84 -3.39
C THR A 39 21.20 6.90 -2.50
N LEU A 40 20.96 6.93 -1.18
CA LEU A 40 21.57 6.01 -0.21
C LEU A 40 21.18 4.56 -0.49
N ARG A 41 19.89 4.29 -0.71
CA ARG A 41 19.39 2.95 -1.05
C ARG A 41 20.08 2.41 -2.30
N SER A 42 20.08 3.15 -3.41
CA SER A 42 20.73 2.70 -4.65
C SER A 42 22.22 2.41 -4.45
N ALA A 43 22.95 3.21 -3.68
CA ALA A 43 24.36 2.97 -3.41
C ALA A 43 24.60 1.72 -2.55
N ALA A 44 23.73 1.43 -1.59
CA ALA A 44 23.81 0.24 -0.73
C ALA A 44 23.63 -1.04 -1.57
N LEU A 45 22.68 -1.05 -2.49
CA LEU A 45 22.36 -2.23 -3.30
C LEU A 45 23.44 -2.55 -4.32
N GLU A 46 23.98 -1.52 -4.97
CA GLU A 46 25.13 -1.69 -5.85
C GLU A 46 26.34 -2.27 -5.10
N TYR A 47 26.58 -1.83 -3.86
CA TYR A 47 27.64 -2.38 -3.03
C TYR A 47 27.35 -3.81 -2.59
N ALA A 48 26.11 -4.11 -2.21
CA ALA A 48 25.64 -5.44 -1.82
C ALA A 48 25.85 -6.47 -2.94
N GLN A 49 25.44 -6.11 -4.16
CA GLN A 49 25.60 -6.96 -5.33
C GLN A 49 27.07 -7.29 -5.60
N VAL A 50 27.94 -6.27 -5.58
CA VAL A 50 29.38 -6.47 -5.80
C VAL A 50 30.04 -7.25 -4.66
N CYS A 51 29.58 -7.08 -3.42
CA CYS A 51 30.01 -7.92 -2.29
C CYS A 51 29.63 -9.38 -2.50
N ALA A 52 28.40 -9.64 -2.95
CA ALA A 52 27.90 -10.99 -3.17
C ALA A 52 28.67 -11.70 -4.29
N GLU A 53 28.92 -11.01 -5.40
CA GLU A 53 29.73 -11.52 -6.50
C GLU A 53 31.18 -11.77 -6.10
N ALA A 54 31.79 -10.91 -5.29
CA ALA A 54 33.19 -11.01 -4.91
C ALA A 54 33.47 -12.05 -3.81
N THR A 55 32.52 -12.27 -2.90
CA THR A 55 32.75 -13.08 -1.69
C THR A 55 31.92 -14.37 -1.66
N GLY A 56 30.89 -14.50 -2.50
CA GLY A 56 29.93 -15.60 -2.43
C GLY A 56 29.05 -15.58 -1.19
N TRP A 57 29.19 -14.54 -0.35
CA TRP A 57 28.29 -14.26 0.76
C TRP A 57 27.02 -13.62 0.17
N GLY A 58 25.85 -13.85 0.77
CA GLY A 58 24.60 -13.21 0.33
C GLY A 58 24.67 -11.68 0.44
N ASN A 59 23.55 -10.99 0.19
CA ASN A 59 23.47 -9.56 0.44
C ASN A 59 23.94 -9.28 1.90
N PRO A 60 25.04 -8.54 2.14
CA PRO A 60 25.55 -8.31 3.49
C PRO A 60 24.58 -7.50 4.36
N PHE A 61 23.53 -6.94 3.76
CA PHE A 61 22.45 -6.24 4.44
C PHE A 61 21.20 -7.11 4.64
N SER A 62 21.11 -8.34 4.08
CA SER A 62 19.90 -9.18 4.20
C SER A 62 19.68 -9.70 5.62
N GLU A 63 20.71 -9.83 6.45
CA GLU A 63 20.53 -10.18 7.87
C GLU A 63 20.14 -8.98 8.74
N LEU A 64 20.21 -7.74 8.23
CA LEU A 64 19.60 -6.58 8.90
C LEU A 64 18.07 -6.56 8.73
N GLU A 65 17.53 -7.37 7.82
CA GLU A 65 16.09 -7.62 7.64
C GLU A 65 15.56 -8.71 8.60
N SER A 66 16.42 -9.45 9.33
CA SER A 66 15.93 -10.54 10.20
C SER A 66 15.45 -10.08 11.59
N ASP A 67 15.81 -8.86 12.01
CA ASP A 67 15.25 -8.18 13.20
C ASP A 67 14.34 -6.99 12.80
N LEU A 68 14.11 -6.83 11.49
CA LEU A 68 13.15 -5.94 10.87
C LEU A 68 12.41 -6.78 9.82
N GLU A 69 11.54 -7.70 10.27
CA GLU A 69 10.69 -8.45 9.35
C GLU A 69 10.08 -7.47 8.32
N ASP A 70 10.46 -7.68 7.05
CA ASP A 70 9.96 -7.07 5.82
C ASP A 70 10.63 -5.79 5.30
N ALA A 71 11.81 -5.91 4.69
CA ALA A 71 12.32 -4.89 3.76
C ALA A 71 13.02 -5.46 2.50
N GLU A 72 12.31 -6.29 1.71
CA GLU A 72 12.77 -6.72 0.38
C GLU A 72 12.78 -5.57 -0.65
N GLU A 73 13.84 -5.50 -1.46
CA GLU A 73 13.82 -4.81 -2.76
C GLU A 73 12.92 -5.55 -3.74
N LEU A 74 11.66 -5.15 -3.74
CA LEU A 74 10.74 -5.45 -4.81
C LEU A 74 11.23 -4.72 -6.09
N GLU A 75 11.57 -5.50 -7.14
CA GLU A 75 10.99 -5.19 -8.46
C GLU A 75 9.55 -4.74 -8.16
N LEU A 76 9.06 -3.62 -8.69
CA LEU A 76 7.63 -3.32 -8.58
C LEU A 76 6.84 -4.32 -9.47
N ASP A 77 7.06 -5.61 -9.26
CA ASP A 77 6.10 -6.66 -9.40
C ASP A 77 4.92 -6.19 -8.57
N ALA A 78 3.91 -5.68 -9.27
CA ALA A 78 2.71 -5.17 -8.64
C ALA A 78 2.12 -6.33 -7.84
N ALA A 79 2.36 -6.32 -6.52
CA ALA A 79 1.81 -7.32 -5.62
C ALA A 79 0.30 -7.11 -5.59
N THR A 80 -0.43 -8.01 -6.24
CA THR A 80 -1.87 -8.05 -6.11
C THR A 80 -2.21 -8.55 -4.70
N VAL A 81 -3.00 -7.76 -3.99
CA VAL A 81 -3.55 -8.11 -2.68
C VAL A 81 -5.05 -8.25 -2.82
N ASP A 82 -5.60 -9.29 -2.18
CA ASP A 82 -7.04 -9.45 -2.08
C ASP A 82 -7.52 -8.75 -0.82
N VAL A 83 -8.43 -7.78 -1.00
CA VAL A 83 -9.10 -7.08 0.09
C VAL A 83 -10.55 -7.52 0.11
N GLU A 84 -10.95 -8.21 1.17
CA GLU A 84 -12.35 -8.57 1.41
C GLU A 84 -12.88 -7.75 2.58
N ALA A 85 -14.00 -7.05 2.34
CA ALA A 85 -14.63 -6.23 3.36
C ALA A 85 -16.07 -6.70 3.57
N HIS A 86 -16.38 -7.07 4.82
CA HIS A 86 -17.71 -7.47 5.24
C HIS A 86 -18.38 -6.33 6.01
N TYR A 87 -19.52 -5.88 5.48
CA TYR A 87 -20.35 -4.88 6.13
C TYR A 87 -21.65 -5.51 6.56
N ARG A 88 -22.03 -5.29 7.81
CA ARG A 88 -23.41 -5.48 8.26
C ARG A 88 -24.11 -4.14 8.23
N VAL A 89 -25.04 -3.98 7.30
CA VAL A 89 -25.75 -2.72 7.07
C VAL A 89 -27.17 -2.85 7.58
N ARG A 90 -27.62 -1.87 8.36
CA ARG A 90 -29.02 -1.69 8.71
C ARG A 90 -29.58 -0.57 7.86
N VAL A 91 -30.61 -0.88 7.10
CA VAL A 91 -31.40 0.12 6.38
C VAL A 91 -32.48 0.62 7.33
N LYS A 92 -32.39 1.88 7.73
CA LYS A 92 -33.31 2.50 8.68
C LYS A 92 -34.56 3.04 7.98
N ASP A 93 -34.38 3.57 6.77
CA ASP A 93 -35.48 4.04 5.93
C ASP A 93 -35.32 3.52 4.49
N ALA A 94 -36.04 2.45 4.18
CA ALA A 94 -36.00 1.83 2.86
C ALA A 94 -36.57 2.74 1.77
N ALA A 95 -37.56 3.59 2.09
CA ALA A 95 -38.18 4.47 1.10
C ALA A 95 -37.23 5.60 0.70
N VAL A 96 -36.49 6.16 1.66
CA VAL A 96 -35.45 7.15 1.40
C VAL A 96 -34.27 6.50 0.68
N ALA A 97 -33.84 5.30 1.09
CA ALA A 97 -32.78 4.57 0.41
C ALA A 97 -33.10 4.28 -1.07
N THR A 98 -34.35 3.92 -1.40
CA THR A 98 -34.77 3.75 -2.81
C THR A 98 -34.77 5.06 -3.58
N ARG A 99 -35.11 6.20 -2.95
CA ARG A 99 -35.05 7.51 -3.61
C ARG A 99 -33.62 7.94 -3.95
N LEU A 100 -32.62 7.48 -3.19
CA LEU A 100 -31.22 7.75 -3.49
C LEU A 100 -30.79 7.17 -4.84
N LEU A 101 -31.51 6.20 -5.41
CA LEU A 101 -31.18 5.61 -6.70
C LEU A 101 -31.48 6.53 -7.90
N ASP A 102 -32.25 7.61 -7.71
CA ASP A 102 -32.69 8.61 -8.72
C ASP A 102 -33.44 8.07 -9.96
N GLU A 103 -33.24 6.80 -10.33
CA GLU A 103 -33.99 6.04 -11.32
C GLU A 103 -34.64 4.81 -10.66
N PRO A 104 -35.81 4.35 -11.13
CA PRO A 104 -36.37 3.10 -10.67
C PRO A 104 -35.36 1.98 -10.99
N PRO A 105 -35.05 1.09 -10.02
CA PRO A 105 -34.16 -0.04 -10.26
C PRO A 105 -34.67 -0.85 -11.46
N GLU A 106 -33.76 -1.39 -12.27
CA GLU A 106 -34.11 -2.28 -13.39
C GLU A 106 -35.14 -3.33 -12.90
N GLU A 107 -36.26 -3.42 -13.63
CA GLU A 107 -37.59 -3.86 -13.16
C GLU A 107 -37.69 -5.28 -12.53
N ASP A 108 -36.60 -6.01 -12.38
CA ASP A 108 -36.59 -7.40 -11.92
C ASP A 108 -35.99 -7.63 -10.52
N LEU A 109 -35.65 -6.56 -9.79
CA LEU A 109 -34.92 -6.66 -8.51
C LEU A 109 -35.65 -6.13 -7.27
N LEU A 110 -36.95 -5.82 -7.33
CA LEU A 110 -37.64 -5.33 -6.13
C LEU A 110 -38.47 -6.40 -5.42
N GLY A 111 -37.84 -6.96 -4.38
CA GLY A 111 -38.52 -7.60 -3.26
C GLY A 111 -37.85 -7.34 -1.91
N ALA A 112 -36.54 -7.14 -1.87
CA ALA A 112 -35.79 -7.08 -0.62
C ALA A 112 -34.92 -5.83 -0.48
N THR A 113 -34.80 -5.33 0.75
CA THR A 113 -33.94 -4.21 1.13
C THR A 113 -32.46 -4.40 0.75
N SER A 114 -32.02 -5.65 0.60
CA SER A 114 -30.69 -6.01 0.09
C SER A 114 -30.43 -5.49 -1.33
N ASP A 115 -31.47 -5.46 -2.17
CA ASP A 115 -31.35 -5.15 -3.59
C ASP A 115 -31.05 -3.65 -3.79
N VAL A 116 -31.66 -2.80 -2.95
CA VAL A 116 -31.38 -1.35 -2.90
C VAL A 116 -29.93 -1.09 -2.49
N VAL A 117 -29.44 -1.79 -1.46
CA VAL A 117 -28.05 -1.64 -1.00
C VAL A 117 -27.06 -2.13 -2.06
N ALA A 118 -27.37 -3.23 -2.75
CA ALA A 118 -26.55 -3.74 -3.84
C ALA A 118 -26.48 -2.76 -5.02
N GLN A 119 -27.59 -2.12 -5.38
CA GLN A 119 -27.58 -1.13 -6.46
C GLN A 119 -26.82 0.15 -6.10
N LEU A 120 -26.95 0.64 -4.86
CA LEU A 120 -26.13 1.76 -4.37
C LEU A 120 -24.64 1.41 -4.41
N PHE A 121 -24.27 0.18 -4.01
CA PHE A 121 -22.89 -0.31 -4.10
C PHE A 121 -22.38 -0.32 -5.54
N LEU A 122 -23.17 -0.83 -6.49
CA LEU A 122 -22.79 -0.94 -7.89
C LEU A 122 -22.67 0.42 -8.59
N ARG A 123 -23.53 1.38 -8.23
CA ARG A 123 -23.56 2.71 -8.85
C ARG A 123 -22.41 3.59 -8.39
N ASP A 124 -22.20 3.69 -7.07
CA ASP A 124 -21.37 4.75 -6.49
C ASP A 124 -19.97 4.25 -6.07
N GLY A 125 -19.76 2.92 -6.06
CA GLY A 125 -18.65 2.30 -5.33
C GLY A 125 -18.90 2.42 -3.83
N TRP A 126 -18.70 1.34 -3.08
CA TRP A 126 -19.13 1.29 -1.68
C TRP A 126 -18.64 2.47 -0.82
N ASN A 127 -19.57 3.34 -0.44
CA ASN A 127 -19.32 4.46 0.46
C ASN A 127 -20.54 4.72 1.36
N PRO A 128 -20.71 3.96 2.45
CA PRO A 128 -21.92 4.05 3.27
C PRO A 128 -22.09 5.40 3.97
N GLU A 129 -21.00 6.14 4.22
CA GLU A 129 -21.02 7.46 4.87
C GLU A 129 -21.67 8.54 3.98
N ALA A 130 -21.70 8.34 2.66
CA ALA A 130 -22.29 9.29 1.72
C ALA A 130 -23.82 9.36 1.79
N TYR A 131 -24.48 8.35 2.37
CA TYR A 131 -25.94 8.21 2.33
C TYR A 131 -26.66 8.71 3.59
N GLY A 132 -25.91 9.15 4.61
CA GLY A 132 -26.45 9.63 5.88
C GLY A 132 -26.80 8.51 6.87
N ASP A 133 -26.40 8.68 8.13
CA ASP A 133 -26.60 7.72 9.23
C ASP A 133 -28.08 7.41 9.53
N ASP A 134 -28.98 8.27 9.07
CA ASP A 134 -30.43 8.16 9.20
C ASP A 134 -31.06 7.27 8.12
N VAL A 135 -30.37 7.04 7.01
CA VAL A 135 -30.82 6.18 5.90
C VAL A 135 -30.16 4.81 5.98
N LEU A 136 -28.83 4.78 6.05
CA LEU A 136 -28.03 3.57 6.15
C LEU A 136 -27.11 3.66 7.38
N GLU A 137 -27.08 2.60 8.18
CA GLU A 137 -26.19 2.48 9.32
C GLU A 137 -25.29 1.26 9.15
N VAL A 138 -23.98 1.46 9.23
CA VAL A 138 -23.02 0.36 9.32
C VAL A 138 -23.01 -0.14 10.76
N VAL A 139 -23.64 -1.29 11.00
CA VAL A 139 -23.74 -1.91 12.33
C VAL A 139 -22.43 -2.52 12.76
N SER A 140 -21.72 -3.13 11.82
CA SER A 140 -20.38 -3.67 12.04
C SER A 140 -19.63 -3.77 10.73
N GLN A 141 -18.32 -3.60 10.82
CA GLN A 141 -17.40 -3.75 9.71
C GLN A 141 -16.25 -4.65 10.15
N SER A 142 -15.86 -5.56 9.27
CA SER A 142 -14.62 -6.30 9.37
C SER A 142 -14.00 -6.38 7.99
N TRP A 143 -12.68 -6.44 7.93
CA TRP A 143 -11.97 -6.59 6.68
C TRP A 143 -10.79 -7.53 6.89
N SER A 144 -10.41 -8.20 5.81
CA SER A 144 -9.18 -8.97 5.69
C SER A 144 -8.42 -8.46 4.48
N CYS A 145 -7.10 -8.51 4.58
CA CYS A 145 -6.20 -8.28 3.47
C CYS A 145 -5.19 -9.42 3.48
N GLY A 146 -5.04 -10.06 2.33
CA GLY A 146 -4.13 -11.18 2.15
C GLY A 146 -3.46 -11.14 0.79
N PRO A 147 -2.43 -11.96 0.58
CA PRO A 147 -1.86 -12.14 -0.75
C PRO A 147 -2.96 -12.64 -1.70
N ALA A 148 -3.02 -12.07 -2.91
CA ALA A 148 -4.01 -12.53 -3.88
C ALA A 148 -3.77 -14.00 -4.21
N MET A 149 -4.80 -14.84 -4.09
CA MET A 149 -4.66 -16.25 -4.43
C MET A 149 -4.52 -16.39 -5.96
N LYS A 150 -3.55 -17.18 -6.43
CA LYS A 150 -3.47 -17.52 -7.86
C LYS A 150 -4.66 -18.42 -8.20
N ASP A 151 -5.57 -17.92 -9.03
CA ASP A 151 -6.63 -18.68 -9.68
C ASP A 151 -6.09 -19.88 -10.49
#